data_AF-A0AAN3B631-F1
#
_entry.id   AF-A0AAN3B631-F1
#
_cell.length_a   1.000
_cell.length_b   1.000
_cell.length_c   1.000
_cell.angle_alpha   90.00
_cell.angle_beta   90.00
_cell.angle_gamma   90.00
#
_symmetry.space_group_name_H-M   'P 1'
#
loop_
_entity.id
_entity.type
_entity.pdbx_description
1 polymer ?
#
loop_
_entity_poly.entity_id
_entity_poly.type
_entity_poly.pdbx_seq_one_letter_code
_entity_poly.pdbx_strand_id
1 'polypeptide(L)'
;MDKLIRVVIDEEAQDEHHHTIEKTVMELLWKLGVSGVTTRKSEMGINTNNKRKIAILEDEPFNDLPLIIETVVPESLSKEINKSLKRKIVVGQVSVINGWEGENVEQSNYYVMKIFTKENNNWFAPEDYEKVLSYLQEKHVIWTTVTKGITGFGKDHVIHSQNLFSTSKNTPIVLECLVSKENVKELVDDIKSVLEEGIVFTAPVDVVINR
;
A
#
# COMPACT_ATOMS: atom_id res chain seq x y z
N MET A 1 0.50 16.07 9.28
CA MET A 1 0.75 14.63 9.34
C MET A 1 -0.21 13.83 8.50
N ASP A 2 0.28 13.36 7.36
CA ASP A 2 -0.41 12.39 6.54
C ASP A 2 -0.59 11.05 7.29
N LYS A 3 -1.62 10.31 6.88
CA LYS A 3 -1.99 9.01 7.46
C LYS A 3 -2.08 7.96 6.39
N LEU A 4 -1.57 6.78 6.72
CA LEU A 4 -1.81 5.57 5.93
C LEU A 4 -3.08 4.91 6.44
N ILE A 5 -4.08 4.78 5.56
CA ILE A 5 -5.26 3.97 5.79
C ILE A 5 -5.01 2.62 5.09
N ARG A 6 -5.05 1.54 5.88
CA ARG A 6 -4.95 0.16 5.40
C ARG A 6 -6.28 -0.55 5.66
N VAL A 7 -6.88 -1.07 4.60
CA VAL A 7 -8.06 -1.92 4.65
C VAL A 7 -7.64 -3.34 4.29
N VAL A 8 -8.10 -4.33 5.07
CA VAL A 8 -7.95 -5.76 4.74
C VAL A 8 -9.32 -6.40 4.72
N ILE A 9 -9.69 -6.99 3.58
CA ILE A 9 -11.00 -7.62 3.33
C ILE A 9 -10.83 -8.91 2.55
N ASP A 10 -11.82 -9.79 2.59
CA ASP A 10 -11.92 -10.94 1.69
C ASP A 10 -12.29 -10.42 0.26
N GLU A 11 -11.75 -11.02 -0.80
CA GLU A 11 -11.98 -10.62 -2.21
C GLU A 11 -13.46 -10.67 -2.60
N GLU A 12 -14.18 -11.69 -2.14
CA GLU A 12 -15.61 -11.88 -2.40
C GLU A 12 -16.50 -11.12 -1.39
N ALA A 13 -15.94 -10.30 -0.50
CA ALA A 13 -16.75 -9.51 0.42
C ALA A 13 -17.66 -8.56 -0.36
N GLN A 14 -18.96 -8.55 -0.03
CA GLN A 14 -19.98 -7.74 -0.71
C GLN A 14 -20.72 -6.79 0.24
N ASP A 15 -21.19 -5.66 -0.31
CA ASP A 15 -22.14 -4.77 0.36
C ASP A 15 -23.59 -5.25 0.23
N GLU A 16 -24.53 -4.51 0.83
CA GLU A 16 -25.97 -4.79 0.76
C GLU A 16 -26.55 -4.78 -0.67
N HIS A 17 -25.83 -4.17 -1.61
CA HIS A 17 -26.19 -4.06 -3.02
C HIS A 17 -25.44 -5.07 -3.91
N HIS A 18 -24.75 -6.05 -3.31
CA HIS A 18 -23.98 -7.10 -4.01
C HIS A 18 -22.79 -6.56 -4.83
N HIS A 19 -22.32 -5.35 -4.54
CA HIS A 19 -21.03 -4.88 -5.07
C HIS A 19 -19.89 -5.40 -4.20
N THR A 20 -18.73 -5.68 -4.80
CA THR A 20 -17.54 -5.99 -4.00
C THR A 20 -17.19 -4.81 -3.09
N ILE A 21 -16.78 -5.12 -1.87
CA ILE A 21 -16.34 -4.10 -0.91
C ILE A 21 -15.11 -3.37 -1.45
N GLU A 22 -14.21 -4.07 -2.17
CA GLU A 22 -13.08 -3.44 -2.87
C GLU A 22 -13.55 -2.32 -3.80
N LYS A 23 -14.47 -2.60 -4.73
CA LYS A 23 -15.02 -1.60 -5.66
C LYS A 23 -15.64 -0.44 -4.90
N THR A 24 -16.39 -0.73 -3.84
CA THR A 24 -17.01 0.29 -2.99
C THR A 24 -15.98 1.20 -2.32
N VAL A 25 -14.87 0.63 -1.84
CA VAL A 25 -13.75 1.38 -1.25
C VAL A 25 -13.06 2.24 -2.31
N MET A 26 -12.76 1.68 -3.47
CA MET A 26 -12.13 2.39 -4.59
C MET A 26 -12.97 3.60 -5.03
N GLU A 27 -14.27 3.42 -5.23
CA GLU A 27 -15.19 4.50 -5.60
C GLU A 27 -15.31 5.57 -4.52
N LEU A 28 -15.33 5.19 -3.23
CA LEU A 28 -15.35 6.14 -2.13
C LEU A 28 -14.10 7.02 -2.13
N LEU A 29 -12.92 6.41 -2.19
CA LEU A 29 -11.64 7.13 -2.17
C LEU A 29 -11.52 8.05 -3.40
N TRP A 30 -11.96 7.57 -4.56
CA TRP A 30 -12.01 8.36 -5.78
C TRP A 30 -12.91 9.59 -5.65
N LYS A 31 -14.16 9.40 -5.19
CA LYS A 31 -15.14 10.50 -5.03
C LYS A 31 -14.66 11.55 -4.03
N LEU A 32 -13.85 11.14 -3.06
CA LEU A 32 -13.23 12.02 -2.07
C LEU A 32 -11.95 12.70 -2.55
N GLY A 33 -11.54 12.49 -3.82
CA GLY A 33 -10.37 13.16 -4.40
C GLY A 33 -9.04 12.72 -3.81
N VAL A 34 -8.96 11.48 -3.31
CA VAL A 34 -7.73 10.89 -2.78
C VAL A 34 -6.68 10.79 -3.89
N SER A 35 -5.42 11.13 -3.61
CA SER A 35 -4.37 11.22 -4.63
C SER A 35 -3.86 9.87 -5.14
N GLY A 36 -4.14 8.79 -4.43
CA GLY A 36 -3.87 7.45 -4.91
C GLY A 36 -4.25 6.34 -3.93
N VAL A 37 -4.39 5.14 -4.47
CA VAL A 37 -4.67 3.91 -3.72
C VAL A 37 -4.04 2.73 -4.45
N THR A 38 -3.57 1.77 -3.67
CA THR A 38 -3.04 0.51 -4.19
C THR A 38 -3.74 -0.66 -3.51
N THR A 39 -4.28 -1.57 -4.30
CA THR A 39 -4.76 -2.88 -3.82
C THR A 39 -3.74 -3.96 -4.15
N ARG A 40 -3.39 -4.78 -3.16
CA ARG A 40 -2.56 -5.98 -3.30
C ARG A 40 -3.38 -7.21 -2.93
N LYS A 41 -3.20 -8.30 -3.66
CA LYS A 41 -3.77 -9.62 -3.32
C LYS A 41 -2.76 -10.38 -2.46
N SER A 42 -3.21 -10.99 -1.36
CA SER A 42 -2.40 -11.89 -0.55
C SER A 42 -2.38 -13.31 -1.14
N GLU A 43 -1.33 -14.08 -0.85
CA GLU A 43 -1.23 -15.50 -1.20
C GLU A 43 -2.19 -16.39 -0.37
N MET A 44 -2.48 -15.97 0.87
CA MET A 44 -3.33 -16.69 1.81
C MET A 44 -3.74 -15.80 2.99
N GLY A 45 -4.69 -16.27 3.81
CA GLY A 45 -5.02 -15.61 5.08
C GLY A 45 -6.00 -16.39 5.94
N ILE A 46 -6.42 -15.74 7.03
CA ILE A 46 -7.47 -16.22 7.92
C ILE A 46 -8.39 -15.04 8.18
N ASN A 47 -9.70 -15.23 7.98
CA ASN A 47 -10.68 -14.18 8.25
C ASN A 47 -11.21 -14.23 9.69
N THR A 48 -12.05 -13.26 10.04
CA THR A 48 -12.61 -13.12 11.40
C THR A 48 -13.46 -14.31 11.85
N ASN A 49 -13.89 -15.17 10.94
CA ASN A 49 -14.60 -16.41 11.22
C ASN A 49 -13.67 -17.62 11.43
N ASN A 50 -12.36 -17.39 11.57
CA ASN A 50 -11.31 -18.41 11.68
C ASN A 50 -11.27 -19.38 10.47
N LYS A 51 -11.74 -18.92 9.30
CA LYS A 51 -11.67 -19.70 8.06
C LYS A 51 -10.39 -19.35 7.32
N ARG A 52 -9.63 -20.38 6.92
CA ARG A 52 -8.46 -20.23 6.04
C ARG A 52 -8.91 -19.84 4.64
N LYS A 53 -8.21 -18.88 4.05
CA LYS A 53 -8.30 -18.45 2.66
C LYS A 53 -7.00 -18.85 1.99
N ILE A 54 -7.07 -19.77 1.04
CA ILE A 54 -5.91 -20.32 0.33
C ILE A 54 -6.33 -20.43 -1.12
N ALA A 55 -5.42 -20.11 -2.05
CA ALA A 55 -5.62 -20.42 -3.45
C ALA A 55 -5.76 -21.94 -3.61
N ILE A 56 -6.93 -22.43 -4.03
CA ILE A 56 -7.15 -23.88 -4.19
C ILE A 56 -6.61 -24.35 -5.54
N LEU A 57 -6.71 -23.50 -6.57
CA LEU A 57 -6.18 -23.71 -7.93
C LEU A 57 -5.71 -22.35 -8.50
N GLU A 58 -4.60 -22.31 -9.26
CA GLU A 58 -4.01 -21.07 -9.81
C GLU A 58 -4.96 -20.30 -10.75
N ASP A 59 -5.89 -20.99 -11.43
CA ASP A 59 -6.70 -20.43 -12.52
C ASP A 59 -8.23 -20.43 -12.27
N GLU A 60 -8.70 -20.69 -11.05
CA GLU A 60 -10.14 -20.66 -10.73
C GLU A 60 -10.60 -19.29 -10.20
N PRO A 61 -11.74 -18.74 -10.69
CA PRO A 61 -12.28 -17.44 -10.27
C PRO A 61 -12.91 -17.42 -8.86
N PHE A 62 -12.65 -18.43 -8.02
CA PHE A 62 -13.25 -18.64 -6.69
C PHE A 62 -12.25 -18.53 -5.53
N ASN A 63 -11.06 -17.98 -5.78
CA ASN A 63 -10.07 -17.76 -4.72
C ASN A 63 -10.46 -16.52 -3.92
N ASP A 64 -11.21 -16.71 -2.82
CA ASP A 64 -11.59 -15.63 -1.90
C ASP A 64 -10.40 -15.20 -1.00
N LEU A 65 -9.35 -14.67 -1.62
CA LEU A 65 -8.10 -14.30 -0.96
C LEU A 65 -8.21 -12.93 -0.29
N PRO A 66 -7.43 -12.67 0.78
CA PRO A 66 -7.40 -11.34 1.38
C PRO A 66 -6.85 -10.30 0.41
N LEU A 67 -7.56 -9.19 0.28
CA LEU A 67 -7.11 -7.97 -0.39
C LEU A 67 -6.61 -6.97 0.66
N ILE A 68 -5.46 -6.35 0.38
CA ILE A 68 -4.87 -5.26 1.16
C ILE A 68 -4.98 -3.98 0.34
N ILE A 69 -5.84 -3.07 0.74
CA ILE A 69 -6.04 -1.77 0.09
C ILE A 69 -5.37 -0.70 0.94
N GLU A 70 -4.41 0.03 0.39
CA GLU A 70 -3.64 1.05 1.08
C GLU A 70 -3.75 2.40 0.37
N THR A 71 -3.96 3.46 1.15
CA THR A 71 -3.94 4.85 0.68
C THR A 71 -3.32 5.77 1.71
N VAL A 72 -2.62 6.80 1.24
CA VAL A 72 -2.03 7.84 2.10
C VAL A 72 -2.81 9.12 1.88
N VAL A 73 -3.31 9.69 2.97
CA VAL A 73 -4.20 10.86 2.94
C VAL A 73 -3.83 11.89 3.99
N PRO A 74 -4.10 13.18 3.76
CA PRO A 74 -3.98 14.20 4.78
C PRO A 74 -4.87 13.92 6.01
N GLU A 75 -4.45 14.39 7.19
CA GLU A 75 -5.24 14.29 8.43
C GLU A 75 -6.69 14.77 8.23
N SER A 76 -6.89 15.85 7.48
CA SER A 76 -8.19 16.47 7.21
C SER A 76 -9.20 15.51 6.57
N LEU A 77 -8.74 14.62 5.70
CA LEU A 77 -9.58 13.65 4.99
C LEU A 77 -9.69 12.32 5.74
N SER A 78 -8.69 11.99 6.56
CA SER A 78 -8.58 10.70 7.24
C SER A 78 -9.79 10.34 8.11
N LYS A 79 -10.36 11.32 8.82
CA LYS A 79 -11.49 11.13 9.73
C LYS A 79 -12.76 10.77 8.97
N GLU A 80 -13.02 11.46 7.85
CA GLU A 80 -14.18 11.20 7.00
C GLU A 80 -14.09 9.82 6.35
N ILE A 81 -12.94 9.49 5.76
CA ILE A 81 -12.70 8.18 5.15
C ILE A 81 -12.90 7.08 6.20
N ASN A 82 -12.23 7.16 7.35
CA ASN A 82 -12.34 6.14 8.40
C ASN A 82 -13.80 5.96 8.88
N LYS A 83 -14.53 7.07 9.08
CA LYS A 83 -15.95 7.02 9.45
C LYS A 83 -16.79 6.30 8.39
N SER A 84 -16.53 6.55 7.11
CA SER A 84 -17.26 5.93 6.00
C SER A 84 -16.90 4.47 5.78
N LEU A 85 -15.62 4.11 5.88
CA LEU A 85 -15.13 2.74 5.80
C LEU A 85 -15.71 1.87 6.92
N LYS A 86 -15.72 2.35 8.17
CA LYS A 86 -16.31 1.62 9.31
C LYS A 86 -17.80 1.29 9.16
N ARG A 87 -18.55 2.08 8.38
CA ARG A 87 -19.97 1.79 8.10
C ARG A 87 -20.13 0.76 6.98
N LYS A 88 -19.20 0.72 6.04
CA LYS A 88 -19.29 -0.10 4.82
C LYS A 88 -18.64 -1.48 4.98
N ILE A 89 -17.60 -1.57 5.79
CA ILE A 89 -16.85 -2.81 6.01
C ILE A 89 -17.41 -3.48 7.27
N VAL A 90 -18.26 -4.49 7.05
CA VAL A 90 -18.85 -5.31 8.13
C VAL A 90 -17.86 -6.39 8.59
N VAL A 91 -17.19 -7.03 7.62
CA VAL A 91 -16.18 -8.07 7.84
C VAL A 91 -14.87 -7.62 7.22
N GLY A 92 -13.83 -7.50 8.03
CA GLY A 92 -12.51 -7.05 7.61
C GLY A 92 -11.82 -6.22 8.69
N GLN A 93 -10.78 -5.52 8.27
CA GLN A 93 -9.96 -4.67 9.13
C GLN A 93 -9.80 -3.30 8.48
N VAL A 94 -9.90 -2.24 9.28
CA VAL A 94 -9.51 -0.87 8.90
C VAL A 94 -8.51 -0.37 9.92
N SER A 95 -7.29 -0.10 9.46
CA SER A 95 -6.20 0.44 10.28
C SER A 95 -5.85 1.84 9.80
N VAL A 96 -5.57 2.74 10.75
CA VAL A 96 -5.13 4.11 10.47
C VAL A 96 -3.79 4.30 11.18
N ILE A 97 -2.74 4.57 10.42
CA ILE A 97 -1.37 4.70 10.90
C ILE A 97 -0.95 6.15 10.73
N ASN A 98 -0.45 6.75 11.80
CA ASN A 98 0.08 8.12 11.76
C ASN A 98 1.44 8.11 11.09
N GLY A 99 1.66 9.04 10.16
CA GLY A 99 2.95 9.20 9.52
C GLY A 99 4.02 9.77 10.46
N TRP A 100 5.21 9.99 9.91
CA TRP A 100 6.32 10.72 10.52
C TRP A 100 6.65 11.93 9.62
N GLU A 101 6.89 13.10 10.21
CA GLU A 101 7.17 14.37 9.51
C GLU A 101 8.39 15.07 10.13
N GLY A 102 9.58 14.49 10.00
CA GLY A 102 10.87 15.22 10.13
C GLY A 102 11.31 15.70 11.51
N GLU A 103 10.40 16.11 12.39
CA GLU A 103 10.70 16.90 13.60
C GLU A 103 10.62 16.08 14.90
N ASN A 104 9.98 14.90 14.89
CA ASN A 104 9.81 14.02 16.06
C ASN A 104 10.62 12.72 15.93
N VAL A 105 11.89 12.82 15.55
CA VAL A 105 12.79 11.68 15.29
C VAL A 105 13.02 10.80 16.54
N GLU A 106 12.76 11.33 17.74
CA GLU A 106 13.13 10.69 19.00
C GLU A 106 12.24 9.52 19.45
N GLN A 107 11.13 9.23 18.76
CA GLN A 107 10.13 8.28 19.28
C GLN A 107 10.43 6.80 18.97
N SER A 108 11.25 6.48 17.96
CA SER A 108 11.65 5.10 17.67
C SER A 108 13.07 5.03 17.10
N ASN A 109 13.73 3.89 17.31
CA ASN A 109 15.01 3.53 16.69
C ASN A 109 14.85 3.13 15.22
N TYR A 110 13.63 2.79 14.80
CA TYR A 110 13.34 2.27 13.48
C TYR A 110 12.06 2.85 12.89
N TYR A 111 12.07 2.96 11.56
CA TYR A 111 10.97 3.48 10.77
C TYR A 111 10.68 2.54 9.60
N VAL A 112 9.41 2.37 9.28
CA VAL A 112 9.00 1.78 8.01
C VAL A 112 8.74 2.91 7.02
N MET A 113 9.38 2.86 5.87
CA MET A 113 9.11 3.73 4.72
C MET A 113 8.41 2.91 3.65
N LYS A 114 7.24 3.37 3.21
CA LYS A 114 6.47 2.83 2.10
C LYS A 114 6.54 3.78 0.93
N ILE A 115 6.95 3.27 -0.23
CA ILE A 115 6.97 4.01 -1.48
C ILE A 115 5.93 3.38 -2.40
N PHE A 116 4.86 4.12 -2.66
CA PHE A 116 3.80 3.76 -3.59
C PHE A 116 4.11 4.39 -4.94
N THR A 117 4.29 3.56 -5.97
CA THR A 117 4.66 4.00 -7.32
C THR A 117 3.97 3.13 -8.38
N LYS A 118 4.23 3.40 -9.65
CA LYS A 118 3.85 2.54 -10.79
C LYS A 118 5.10 1.87 -11.35
N GLU A 119 4.95 0.66 -11.85
CA GLU A 119 5.92 -0.02 -12.70
C GLU A 119 6.06 0.73 -14.03
N ASN A 120 7.26 0.75 -14.63
CA ASN A 120 7.57 1.41 -15.90
C ASN A 120 7.49 2.95 -15.85
N ASN A 121 8.02 3.55 -14.78
CA ASN A 121 8.29 4.99 -14.74
C ASN A 121 9.79 5.28 -14.91
N ASN A 122 10.19 6.55 -14.83
CA ASN A 122 11.58 6.99 -15.09
C ASN A 122 12.62 6.47 -14.08
N TRP A 123 12.22 5.95 -12.92
CA TRP A 123 13.13 5.49 -11.87
C TRP A 123 12.89 4.04 -11.43
N PHE A 124 11.76 3.45 -11.85
CA PHE A 124 11.29 2.14 -11.42
C PHE A 124 10.62 1.38 -12.57
N ALA A 125 11.42 0.61 -13.29
CA ALA A 125 11.01 -0.37 -14.29
C ALA A 125 11.61 -1.74 -13.94
N PRO A 126 11.12 -2.86 -14.51
CA PRO A 126 11.67 -4.20 -14.25
C PRO A 126 13.20 -4.29 -14.38
N GLU A 127 13.79 -3.58 -15.35
CA GLU A 127 15.23 -3.46 -15.58
C GLU A 127 15.98 -2.65 -14.50
N ASP A 128 15.29 -1.81 -13.74
CA ASP A 128 15.87 -0.95 -12.68
C ASP A 128 15.76 -1.57 -11.28
N TYR A 129 15.09 -2.70 -11.10
CA TYR A 129 14.85 -3.27 -9.76
C TYR A 129 16.16 -3.50 -8.99
N GLU A 130 17.17 -4.10 -9.64
CA GLU A 130 18.47 -4.32 -9.02
C GLU A 130 19.16 -3.00 -8.66
N LYS A 131 19.14 -2.03 -9.57
CA LYS A 131 19.73 -0.69 -9.35
C LYS A 131 19.09 0.03 -8.17
N VAL A 132 17.77 -0.02 -8.06
CA VAL A 132 17.02 0.60 -6.94
C VAL A 132 17.36 -0.11 -5.63
N LEU A 133 17.41 -1.45 -5.62
CA LEU A 133 17.80 -2.20 -4.42
C LEU A 133 19.26 -1.94 -4.03
N SER A 134 20.19 -1.85 -4.99
CA SER A 134 21.58 -1.47 -4.73
C SER A 134 21.68 -0.06 -4.14
N TYR A 135 20.93 0.90 -4.66
CA TYR A 135 20.88 2.26 -4.10
C TYR A 135 20.36 2.27 -2.65
N LEU A 136 19.28 1.54 -2.36
CA LEU A 136 18.76 1.42 -0.99
C LEU A 136 19.77 0.73 -0.06
N GLN A 137 20.53 -0.25 -0.57
CA GLN A 137 21.61 -0.89 0.16
C GLN A 137 22.77 0.08 0.46
N GLU A 138 23.18 0.90 -0.52
CA GLU A 138 24.18 1.96 -0.33
C GLU A 138 23.73 3.00 0.71
N LYS A 139 22.42 3.28 0.77
CA LYS A 139 21.78 4.15 1.77
C LYS A 139 21.53 3.45 3.11
N HIS A 140 22.12 2.28 3.34
CA HIS A 140 22.05 1.52 4.58
C HIS A 140 20.61 1.21 5.03
N VAL A 141 19.70 0.96 4.08
CA VAL A 141 18.37 0.41 4.38
C VAL A 141 18.54 -1.01 4.91
N ILE A 142 17.89 -1.31 6.04
CA ILE A 142 18.07 -2.56 6.77
C ILE A 142 17.41 -3.72 6.03
N TRP A 143 16.23 -3.48 5.46
CA TRP A 143 15.46 -4.46 4.71
C TRP A 143 14.58 -3.75 3.70
N THR A 144 14.42 -4.32 2.50
CA THR A 144 13.47 -3.82 1.50
C THR A 144 12.66 -4.99 0.95
N THR A 145 11.36 -4.80 0.79
CA THR A 145 10.48 -5.73 0.07
C THR A 145 9.71 -4.98 -1.00
N VAL A 146 9.71 -5.52 -2.22
CA VAL A 146 8.97 -4.97 -3.36
C VAL A 146 7.77 -5.86 -3.63
N THR A 147 6.58 -5.29 -3.72
CA THR A 147 5.33 -6.02 -4.00
C THR A 147 4.55 -5.36 -5.14
N LYS A 148 3.91 -6.18 -5.98
CA LYS A 148 3.02 -5.72 -7.05
C LYS A 148 1.58 -5.68 -6.56
N GLY A 149 0.85 -4.64 -6.97
CA GLY A 149 -0.59 -4.51 -6.78
C GLY A 149 -1.36 -5.11 -7.96
N ILE A 150 -2.62 -5.46 -7.70
CA ILE A 150 -3.56 -5.96 -8.71
C ILE A 150 -4.42 -4.84 -9.29
N THR A 151 -4.65 -3.77 -8.54
CA THR A 151 -5.39 -2.59 -9.00
C THR A 151 -4.99 -1.35 -8.20
N GLY A 152 -5.27 -0.17 -8.72
CA GLY A 152 -5.00 1.10 -8.05
C GLY A 152 -5.24 2.30 -8.94
N PHE A 153 -5.20 3.50 -8.36
CA PHE A 153 -5.18 4.75 -9.14
C PHE A 153 -4.18 5.73 -8.53
N GLY A 154 -3.68 6.66 -9.35
CA GLY A 154 -2.79 7.74 -8.91
C GLY A 154 -3.39 9.11 -9.16
N LYS A 155 -2.53 10.12 -9.28
CA LYS A 155 -2.92 11.52 -9.56
C LYS A 155 -3.65 11.70 -10.89
N ASP A 156 -3.50 10.76 -11.81
CA ASP A 156 -4.24 10.71 -13.07
C ASP A 156 -5.74 10.48 -12.86
N HIS A 157 -6.16 10.01 -11.67
CA HIS A 157 -7.50 9.52 -11.42
C HIS A 157 -7.94 8.63 -12.58
N VAL A 158 -7.16 7.57 -12.83
CA VAL A 158 -7.53 6.46 -13.72
C VAL A 158 -7.35 5.16 -12.94
N ILE A 159 -8.38 4.31 -12.89
CA ILE A 159 -8.27 2.98 -12.27
C ILE A 159 -7.48 2.08 -13.21
N HIS A 160 -6.30 1.67 -12.77
CA HIS A 160 -5.45 0.69 -13.44
C HIS A 160 -5.67 -0.67 -12.76
N SER A 161 -5.95 -1.71 -13.54
CA SER A 161 -6.14 -3.09 -13.06
C SER A 161 -5.28 -4.04 -13.88
N GLN A 162 -4.66 -5.03 -13.23
CA GLN A 162 -4.07 -6.17 -13.91
C GLN A 162 -5.21 -7.03 -14.47
N ASN A 163 -5.46 -6.96 -15.77
CA ASN A 163 -6.21 -8.00 -16.46
C ASN A 163 -5.20 -9.04 -16.97
N LEU A 164 -5.57 -10.33 -16.96
CA LEU A 164 -4.80 -11.44 -17.55
C LEU A 164 -4.39 -11.20 -19.02
N PHE A 165 -5.07 -10.26 -19.70
CA PHE A 165 -4.82 -9.85 -21.09
C PHE A 165 -4.36 -8.39 -21.25
N SER A 166 -4.19 -7.61 -20.17
CA SER A 166 -3.75 -6.21 -20.29
C SER A 166 -2.24 -6.08 -20.29
N THR A 167 -1.72 -5.46 -21.34
CA THR A 167 -0.41 -4.78 -21.38
C THR A 167 -0.43 -3.51 -20.53
N SER A 168 -1.01 -3.54 -19.33
CA SER A 168 -1.13 -2.34 -18.50
C SER A 168 0.26 -1.91 -18.07
N LYS A 169 0.76 -0.81 -18.63
CA LYS A 169 2.08 -0.26 -18.34
C LYS A 169 2.20 0.34 -16.93
N ASN A 170 1.15 0.26 -16.11
CA ASN A 170 1.00 1.03 -14.87
C ASN A 170 0.69 0.12 -13.67
N THR A 171 1.29 -1.07 -13.59
CA THR A 171 1.14 -1.95 -12.43
C THR A 171 1.50 -1.17 -11.16
N PRO A 172 0.62 -1.08 -10.14
CA PRO A 172 0.97 -0.46 -8.88
C PRO A 172 2.11 -1.24 -8.19
N ILE A 173 3.10 -0.53 -7.67
CA ILE A 173 4.20 -1.12 -6.90
C ILE A 173 4.24 -0.49 -5.52
N VAL A 174 4.49 -1.31 -4.51
CA VAL A 174 4.80 -0.86 -3.15
C VAL A 174 6.17 -1.40 -2.74
N LEU A 175 7.11 -0.51 -2.48
CA LEU A 175 8.35 -0.81 -1.78
C LEU A 175 8.13 -0.55 -0.29
N GLU A 176 8.49 -1.50 0.57
CA GLU A 176 8.45 -1.37 2.02
C GLU A 176 9.88 -1.54 2.56
N CYS A 177 10.41 -0.46 3.11
CA CYS A 177 11.80 -0.33 3.55
C CYS A 177 11.84 -0.16 5.06
N LEU A 178 12.63 -0.99 5.75
CA LEU A 178 12.97 -0.80 7.14
C LEU A 178 14.24 0.05 7.25
N VAL A 179 14.16 1.17 7.97
CA VAL A 179 15.21 2.19 8.02
C VAL A 179 15.51 2.55 9.46
N SER A 180 16.78 2.80 9.78
CA SER A 180 17.17 3.28 11.10
C SER A 180 16.81 4.76 11.28
N LYS A 181 16.71 5.19 12.54
CA LYS A 181 16.49 6.58 12.92
C LYS A 181 17.50 7.55 12.28
N GLU A 182 18.74 7.13 12.14
CA GLU A 182 19.84 7.97 11.62
C GLU A 182 19.71 8.21 10.11
N ASN A 183 19.20 7.22 9.37
CA ASN A 183 19.17 7.24 7.90
C ASN A 183 17.80 7.68 7.33
N VAL A 184 16.72 7.62 8.13
CA VAL A 184 15.36 7.81 7.61
C VAL A 184 15.13 9.18 6.97
N LYS A 185 15.70 10.25 7.55
CA LYS A 185 15.49 11.61 7.04
C LYS A 185 16.14 11.80 5.67
N GLU A 186 17.42 11.44 5.56
CA GLU A 186 18.17 11.53 4.30
C GLU A 186 17.47 10.70 3.21
N LEU A 187 17.07 9.48 3.53
CA LEU A 187 16.39 8.62 2.58
C LEU A 187 15.04 9.20 2.13
N VAL A 188 14.25 9.81 3.03
CA VAL A 188 12.99 10.46 2.63
C VAL A 188 13.26 11.57 1.62
N ASP A 189 14.28 12.40 1.87
CA ASP A 189 14.62 13.51 0.99
C ASP A 189 15.14 13.02 -0.38
N ASP A 190 15.98 11.98 -0.38
CA ASP A 190 16.48 11.31 -1.58
C ASP A 190 15.33 10.75 -2.43
N ILE A 191 14.44 9.96 -1.84
CA ILE A 191 13.31 9.37 -2.58
C ILE A 191 12.37 10.47 -3.10
N LYS A 192 12.10 11.51 -2.31
CA LYS A 192 11.28 12.65 -2.77
C LYS A 192 11.89 13.37 -3.97
N SER A 193 13.23 13.37 -4.11
CA SER A 193 13.90 14.02 -5.24
C SER A 193 13.73 13.29 -6.57
N VAL A 194 13.51 11.98 -6.53
CA VAL A 194 13.34 11.13 -7.74
C VAL A 194 11.88 10.73 -8.00
N LEU A 195 11.02 10.83 -6.98
CA LEU A 195 9.63 10.43 -7.07
C LEU A 195 8.79 11.47 -7.83
N GLU A 196 8.67 11.28 -9.15
CA GLU A 196 7.81 12.11 -10.01
C GLU A 196 6.31 11.84 -9.76
N GLU A 197 5.93 10.56 -9.78
CA GLU A 197 4.58 10.08 -9.49
C GLU A 197 4.61 9.04 -8.37
N GLY A 198 3.73 9.21 -7.39
CA GLY A 198 3.62 8.29 -6.26
C GLY A 198 3.47 9.00 -4.93
N ILE A 199 3.58 8.24 -3.84
CA ILE A 199 3.56 8.75 -2.47
C ILE A 199 4.61 8.02 -1.64
N VAL A 200 5.38 8.76 -0.83
CA VAL A 200 6.19 8.21 0.26
C VAL A 200 5.44 8.39 1.57
N PHE A 201 5.31 7.32 2.34
CA PHE A 201 4.79 7.34 3.70
C PHE A 201 5.83 6.76 4.64
N THR A 202 6.05 7.38 5.79
CA THR A 202 6.99 6.90 6.80
C THR A 202 6.29 6.84 8.14
N ALA A 203 6.52 5.80 8.96
CA ALA A 203 5.98 5.71 10.31
C ALA A 203 6.99 5.05 11.26
N PRO A 204 7.01 5.43 12.55
CA PRO A 204 7.82 4.73 13.56
C PRO A 204 7.30 3.31 13.75
N VAL A 205 8.22 2.36 13.98
CA VAL A 205 7.90 0.95 14.22
C VAL A 205 8.79 0.37 15.31
N ASP A 206 8.25 -0.58 16.06
CA ASP A 206 9.03 -1.48 16.91
C ASP A 206 9.47 -2.70 16.09
N VAL A 207 10.73 -3.08 16.22
CA VAL A 207 11.32 -4.13 15.39
C VAL A 207 12.09 -5.12 16.24
N VAL A 208 11.84 -6.40 16.01
CA VAL A 208 12.68 -7.50 16.48
C VAL A 208 13.52 -7.95 15.29
N ILE A 209 14.83 -7.63 15.32
CA ILE A 209 15.77 -8.03 14.27
C ILE A 209 16.50 -9.29 14.73
N ASN A 210 16.26 -10.40 14.05
CA ASN A 210 17.07 -11.61 14.20
C ASN A 210 18.24 -11.51 13.20
N ARG A 211 19.46 -11.48 13.71
CA ARG A 211 20.70 -11.47 12.90
C ARG A 211 21.34 -12.84 12.90
#